data_AF-A0AA88V4Z8-F1
#
_entry.id   AF-A0AA88V4Z8-F1
#
_cell.length_a   1.000
_cell.length_b   1.000
_cell.length_c   1.000
_cell.angle_alpha   90.00
_cell.angle_beta   90.00
_cell.angle_gamma   90.00
#
_symmetry.space_group_name_H-M   'P 1'
#
loop_
_entity.id
_entity.type
_entity.pdbx_description
1 polymer ?
#
loop_
_entity_poly.entity_id
_entity_poly.type
_entity_poly.pdbx_seq_one_letter_code
_entity_poly.pdbx_strand_id
1 'polypeptide(L)'
;MTRLCHDKDNVWKLSYRLWNSCVDLSNAAAVHSSPSDSDYRNITDEQHAFIQHVAADVTGIPSPAFKIASFFHKTGLIWHDLGEFELASTCFKKATDLTSKIEISVISGDKERKLLLDLSIARSRTVWEVQDQNLAVNLLNRSKSVLFGCAANYKQLANQYMIFGKTVLSKNETSSVNEALKLMNEALDLCEKGLRIVKRESETLRLKELRSRTLRFIAASHLQKDEFESVLKCVRVLREGAQDDKKDNNIFFLDNGSENKNVIGLIS
;
A
#
# COMPACT_ATOMS: atom_id res chain seq x y z
N MET A 1 4.90 -23.77 -25.05
CA MET A 1 3.79 -23.00 -24.43
C MET A 1 2.96 -23.82 -23.42
N THR A 2 2.87 -25.14 -23.56
CA THR A 2 2.07 -26.03 -22.69
C THR A 2 2.65 -26.30 -21.28
N ARG A 3 3.99 -26.30 -21.10
CA ARG A 3 4.61 -26.51 -19.77
C ARG A 3 4.35 -25.38 -18.78
N LEU A 4 4.34 -24.12 -19.25
CA LEU A 4 4.09 -22.94 -18.41
C LEU A 4 2.65 -22.82 -17.89
N CYS A 5 1.66 -23.44 -18.55
CA CYS A 5 0.29 -23.51 -18.03
C CYS A 5 0.14 -24.61 -16.96
N HIS A 6 0.82 -25.75 -17.14
CA HIS A 6 0.78 -26.85 -16.18
C HIS A 6 1.41 -26.49 -14.84
N ASP A 7 2.52 -25.74 -14.85
CA ASP A 7 3.16 -25.30 -13.62
C ASP A 7 2.30 -24.28 -12.86
N LYS A 8 1.59 -23.39 -13.55
CA LYS A 8 0.66 -22.43 -12.91
C LYS A 8 -0.54 -23.13 -12.26
N ASP A 9 -1.12 -24.13 -12.93
CA ASP A 9 -2.20 -24.95 -12.37
C ASP A 9 -1.74 -25.73 -11.13
N ASN A 10 -0.52 -26.26 -11.16
CA ASN A 10 0.03 -27.00 -10.04
C ASN A 10 0.35 -26.10 -8.84
N VAL A 11 0.86 -24.89 -9.08
CA VAL A 11 1.09 -23.88 -8.02
C VAL A 11 -0.22 -23.43 -7.40
N TRP A 12 -1.27 -23.22 -8.21
CA TRP A 12 -2.60 -22.88 -7.70
C TRP A 12 -3.20 -24.05 -6.89
N LYS A 13 -3.14 -25.28 -7.39
CA LYS A 13 -3.64 -26.47 -6.68
C LYS A 13 -2.91 -26.68 -5.36
N LEU A 14 -1.60 -26.47 -5.33
CA LEU A 14 -0.80 -26.59 -4.12
C LEU A 14 -1.16 -25.49 -3.12
N SER A 15 -1.28 -24.24 -3.57
CA SER A 15 -1.64 -23.10 -2.72
C SER A 15 -3.07 -23.25 -2.16
N TYR A 16 -3.99 -23.74 -2.97
CA TYR A 16 -5.37 -24.06 -2.57
C TYR A 16 -5.43 -25.19 -1.55
N ARG A 17 -4.63 -26.25 -1.73
CA ARG A 17 -4.49 -27.33 -0.74
C ARG A 17 -3.87 -26.83 0.55
N LEU A 18 -2.83 -26.01 0.46
CA LEU A 18 -2.14 -25.43 1.59
C LEU A 18 -3.10 -24.56 2.43
N TRP A 19 -3.89 -23.74 1.74
CA TRP A 19 -4.93 -22.93 2.33
C TRP A 19 -5.98 -23.77 3.04
N ASN A 20 -6.54 -24.76 2.36
CA ASN A 20 -7.55 -25.63 2.95
C ASN A 20 -6.99 -26.37 4.18
N SER A 21 -5.76 -26.87 4.12
CA SER A 21 -5.10 -27.47 5.29
C SER A 21 -4.90 -26.48 6.43
N CYS A 22 -4.57 -25.22 6.15
CA CYS A 22 -4.51 -24.17 7.18
C CYS A 22 -5.88 -23.84 7.77
N VAL A 23 -6.94 -23.85 6.96
CA VAL A 23 -8.33 -23.60 7.39
C VAL A 23 -8.85 -24.75 8.23
N ASP A 24 -8.69 -25.99 7.78
CA ASP A 24 -9.10 -27.20 8.49
C ASP A 24 -8.41 -27.29 9.86
N LEU A 25 -7.14 -26.92 9.92
CA LEU A 25 -6.36 -26.89 11.16
C LEU A 25 -6.81 -25.78 12.11
N SER A 26 -7.18 -24.61 11.60
CA SER A 26 -7.75 -23.52 12.41
C SER A 26 -9.12 -23.90 12.98
N ASN A 27 -9.93 -24.60 12.19
CA ASN A 27 -11.23 -25.10 12.62
C ASN A 27 -11.09 -26.23 13.65
N ALA A 28 -10.13 -27.14 13.47
CA ALA A 28 -9.83 -28.18 14.46
C ALA A 28 -9.31 -27.58 15.78
N ALA A 29 -8.47 -26.55 15.74
CA ALA A 29 -8.00 -25.85 16.93
C ALA A 29 -9.14 -25.14 17.69
N ALA A 30 -10.16 -24.62 16.99
CA ALA A 30 -11.34 -24.03 17.62
C ALA A 30 -12.18 -25.08 18.37
N VAL A 31 -12.29 -26.30 17.83
CA VAL A 31 -13.04 -27.42 18.41
C VAL A 31 -12.35 -28.02 19.65
N HIS A 32 -11.02 -27.93 19.75
CA HIS A 32 -10.22 -28.50 20.85
C HIS A 32 -9.86 -27.53 21.98
N SER A 33 -10.59 -26.40 22.10
CA SER A 33 -10.41 -25.40 23.16
C SER A 33 -10.82 -25.93 24.55
N SER A 34 -10.06 -26.87 25.10
CA SER A 34 -10.01 -27.20 26.53
C SER A 34 -8.57 -27.11 27.03
N PRO A 35 -8.34 -26.67 28.28
CA PRO A 35 -7.03 -26.21 28.70
C PRO A 35 -6.18 -27.38 29.25
N SER A 36 -5.29 -27.92 28.42
CA SER A 36 -4.10 -28.63 28.88
C SER A 36 -2.88 -28.15 28.11
N ASP A 37 -2.00 -27.46 28.84
CA ASP A 37 -1.04 -26.45 28.38
C ASP A 37 0.33 -27.01 27.92
N SER A 38 0.36 -28.23 27.37
CA SER A 38 1.63 -28.89 26.96
C SER A 38 1.73 -29.22 25.48
N ASP A 39 0.62 -29.57 24.82
CA ASP A 39 0.64 -29.97 23.39
C ASP A 39 0.55 -28.79 22.42
N TYR A 40 0.12 -27.62 22.90
CA TYR A 40 0.04 -26.39 22.10
C TYR A 40 1.42 -25.92 21.60
N ARG A 41 2.51 -26.21 22.34
CA ARG A 41 3.88 -25.80 21.93
C ARG A 41 4.40 -26.65 20.77
N ASN A 42 4.15 -27.97 20.79
CA ASN A 42 4.63 -28.89 19.76
C ASN A 42 3.91 -28.69 18.42
N ILE A 43 2.59 -28.42 18.44
CA ILE A 43 1.81 -28.14 17.23
C ILE A 43 2.23 -26.80 16.61
N THR A 44 2.53 -25.78 17.42
CA THR A 44 3.07 -24.52 16.88
C THR A 44 4.47 -24.70 16.28
N ASP A 45 5.31 -25.59 16.81
CA ASP A 45 6.66 -25.82 16.30
C ASP A 45 6.65 -26.57 14.96
N GLU A 46 5.79 -27.57 14.78
CA GLU A 46 5.58 -28.23 13.48
C GLU A 46 4.94 -27.29 12.44
N GLN A 47 4.00 -26.44 12.86
CA GLN A 47 3.42 -25.38 12.03
C GLN A 47 4.46 -24.32 11.62
N HIS A 48 5.35 -23.92 12.53
CA HIS A 48 6.47 -23.03 12.22
C HIS A 48 7.47 -23.71 11.28
N ALA A 49 7.74 -25.00 11.45
CA ALA A 49 8.62 -25.77 10.58
C ALA A 49 8.03 -25.91 9.16
N PHE A 50 6.73 -26.15 9.03
CA PHE A 50 6.06 -26.24 7.73
C PHE A 50 5.96 -24.89 7.02
N ILE A 51 5.64 -23.81 7.74
CA ILE A 51 5.65 -22.46 7.15
C ILE A 51 7.09 -22.02 6.85
N GLN A 52 8.10 -22.38 7.65
CA GLN A 52 9.52 -22.19 7.32
C GLN A 52 9.92 -22.96 6.06
N HIS A 53 9.41 -24.17 5.87
CA HIS A 53 9.67 -24.99 4.69
C HIS A 53 9.04 -24.38 3.43
N VAL A 54 7.80 -23.87 3.52
CA VAL A 54 7.13 -23.15 2.41
C VAL A 54 7.74 -21.76 2.18
N ALA A 55 8.27 -21.11 3.22
CA ALA A 55 8.96 -19.82 3.16
C ALA A 55 10.42 -19.91 2.66
N ALA A 56 10.96 -21.13 2.51
CA ALA A 56 12.33 -21.34 2.04
C ALA A 56 12.57 -20.69 0.66
N ASP A 57 11.54 -20.58 -0.18
CA ASP A 57 11.65 -20.07 -1.56
C ASP A 57 11.12 -18.63 -1.76
N VAL A 58 11.15 -17.79 -0.72
CA VAL A 58 10.90 -16.34 -0.87
C VAL A 58 12.24 -15.62 -1.04
N THR A 59 12.68 -15.47 -2.30
CA THR A 59 13.93 -14.77 -2.63
C THR A 59 13.89 -13.28 -2.23
N GLY A 60 14.84 -12.89 -1.38
CA GLY A 60 15.13 -11.49 -1.04
C GLY A 60 14.50 -10.91 0.23
N ILE A 61 13.91 -11.71 1.13
CA ILE A 61 13.61 -11.26 2.50
C ILE A 61 14.56 -12.00 3.47
N PRO A 62 15.51 -11.31 4.12
CA PRO A 62 16.55 -11.96 4.91
C PRO A 62 16.06 -12.56 6.23
N SER A 63 15.05 -11.98 6.90
CA SER A 63 14.55 -12.48 8.18
C SER A 63 13.46 -13.57 8.03
N PRO A 64 13.59 -14.75 8.68
CA PRO A 64 12.55 -15.79 8.70
C PRO A 64 11.18 -15.27 9.17
N ALA A 65 11.16 -14.39 10.18
CA ALA A 65 9.93 -13.79 10.70
C ALA A 65 9.21 -12.95 9.64
N PHE A 66 9.95 -12.19 8.83
CA PHE A 66 9.37 -11.40 7.74
C PHE A 66 8.84 -12.27 6.59
N LYS A 67 9.45 -13.44 6.34
CA LYS A 67 8.92 -14.40 5.36
C LYS A 67 7.58 -14.97 5.81
N ILE A 68 7.48 -15.39 7.06
CA ILE A 68 6.23 -15.89 7.66
C ILE A 68 5.17 -14.77 7.71
N ALA A 69 5.56 -13.56 8.11
CA ALA A 69 4.67 -12.39 8.11
C ALA A 69 4.16 -12.07 6.70
N SER A 70 5.00 -12.21 5.67
CA SER A 70 4.62 -12.02 4.27
C SER A 70 3.59 -13.04 3.80
N PHE A 71 3.71 -14.31 4.23
CA PHE A 71 2.69 -15.33 4.00
C PHE A 71 1.34 -14.92 4.62
N PHE A 72 1.31 -14.60 5.91
CA PHE A 72 0.09 -14.16 6.58
C PHE A 72 -0.51 -12.89 5.96
N HIS A 73 0.33 -11.94 5.55
CA HIS A 73 -0.12 -10.74 4.84
C HIS A 73 -0.82 -11.09 3.52
N LYS A 74 -0.21 -11.93 2.68
CA LYS A 74 -0.83 -12.35 1.40
C LYS A 74 -2.13 -13.11 1.62
N THR A 75 -2.14 -14.03 2.57
CA THR A 75 -3.33 -14.80 2.99
C THR A 75 -4.44 -13.87 3.48
N GLY A 76 -4.10 -12.87 4.30
CA GLY A 76 -5.05 -11.88 4.78
C GLY A 76 -5.64 -11.01 3.66
N LEU A 77 -4.86 -10.68 2.63
CA LEU A 77 -5.38 -9.96 1.45
C LEU A 77 -6.42 -10.80 0.69
N ILE A 78 -6.20 -12.11 0.54
CA ILE A 78 -7.18 -13.00 -0.10
C ILE A 78 -8.49 -13.02 0.70
N TRP A 79 -8.41 -13.18 2.02
CA TRP A 79 -9.60 -13.13 2.88
C TRP A 79 -10.32 -11.78 2.82
N HIS A 80 -9.57 -10.68 2.83
CA HIS A 80 -10.12 -9.34 2.69
C HIS A 80 -10.88 -9.18 1.37
N ASP A 81 -10.30 -9.63 0.26
CA ASP A 81 -10.93 -9.53 -1.06
C ASP A 81 -12.17 -10.43 -1.18
N LEU A 82 -12.26 -11.50 -0.37
CA LEU A 82 -13.46 -12.35 -0.24
C LEU A 82 -14.53 -11.76 0.71
N GLY A 83 -14.25 -10.66 1.41
CA GLY A 83 -15.14 -10.06 2.41
C GLY A 83 -15.10 -10.72 3.79
N GLU A 84 -14.22 -11.69 4.00
CA GLU A 84 -14.04 -12.40 5.27
C GLU A 84 -13.12 -11.61 6.21
N PHE A 85 -13.62 -10.47 6.72
CA PHE A 85 -12.80 -9.49 7.44
C PHE A 85 -12.22 -9.98 8.78
N GLU A 86 -12.91 -10.87 9.49
CA GLU A 86 -12.40 -11.46 10.74
C GLU A 86 -11.20 -12.39 10.50
N LEU A 87 -11.26 -13.20 9.44
CA LEU A 87 -10.16 -14.06 9.02
C LEU A 87 -8.98 -13.24 8.51
N ALA A 88 -9.26 -12.17 7.75
CA ALA A 88 -8.26 -11.22 7.31
C ALA A 88 -7.55 -10.53 8.51
N SER A 89 -8.33 -10.03 9.47
CA SER A 89 -7.84 -9.40 10.70
C SER A 89 -6.94 -10.35 11.50
N THR A 90 -7.34 -11.61 11.66
CA THR A 90 -6.55 -12.65 12.32
C THR A 90 -5.22 -12.87 11.62
N CYS A 91 -5.20 -12.94 10.29
CA CYS A 91 -3.97 -13.07 9.52
C CYS A 91 -3.05 -11.86 9.69
N PHE A 92 -3.59 -10.64 9.60
CA PHE A 92 -2.79 -9.44 9.76
C PHE A 92 -2.29 -9.23 11.20
N LYS A 93 -3.04 -9.67 12.21
CA LYS A 93 -2.60 -9.69 13.61
C LYS A 93 -1.38 -10.61 13.76
N LYS A 94 -1.47 -11.87 13.29
CA LYS A 94 -0.33 -12.82 13.30
C LYS A 94 0.89 -12.25 12.59
N ALA A 95 0.72 -11.64 11.41
CA ALA A 95 1.81 -10.96 10.71
C ALA A 95 2.43 -9.83 11.54
N THR A 96 1.60 -9.03 12.23
CA THR A 96 2.09 -7.93 13.08
C THR A 96 2.89 -8.47 14.25
N ASP A 97 2.37 -9.45 14.97
CA ASP A 97 3.00 -10.03 16.16
C ASP A 97 4.39 -10.64 15.86
N LEU A 98 4.58 -11.15 14.64
CA LEU A 98 5.87 -11.63 14.16
C LEU A 98 6.85 -10.49 13.89
N THR A 99 6.37 -9.36 13.35
CA THR A 99 7.21 -8.20 13.01
C THR A 99 7.46 -7.24 14.19
N SER A 100 6.57 -7.20 15.19
CA SER A 100 6.65 -6.26 16.31
C SER A 100 7.79 -6.56 17.28
N LYS A 101 8.32 -7.79 17.23
CA LYS A 101 9.48 -8.22 18.03
C LYS A 101 10.81 -7.75 17.43
N ILE A 102 10.79 -7.11 16.27
CA ILE A 102 11.97 -6.70 15.52
C ILE A 102 12.12 -5.18 15.62
N GLU A 103 13.29 -4.72 16.05
CA GLU A 103 13.58 -3.29 16.12
C GLU A 103 13.63 -2.65 14.72
N ILE A 104 12.90 -1.55 14.56
CA ILE A 104 12.76 -0.83 13.28
C ILE A 104 14.12 -0.33 12.76
N SER A 105 15.05 0.01 13.65
CA SER A 105 16.40 0.49 13.35
C SER A 105 17.28 -0.54 12.63
N VAL A 106 17.02 -1.83 12.83
CA VAL A 106 17.83 -2.94 12.27
C VAL A 106 17.38 -3.29 10.85
N ILE A 107 16.18 -2.86 10.44
CA ILE A 107 15.58 -3.23 9.16
C ILE A 107 16.27 -2.46 8.02
N SER A 108 17.13 -3.17 7.30
CA SER A 108 17.86 -2.63 6.15
C SER A 108 17.23 -3.00 4.81
N GLY A 109 16.41 -4.07 4.75
CA GLY A 109 15.82 -4.55 3.50
C GLY A 109 14.65 -3.72 3.01
N ASP A 110 14.71 -3.24 1.76
CA ASP A 110 13.60 -2.52 1.11
C ASP A 110 12.30 -3.32 1.10
N LYS A 111 12.38 -4.64 0.91
CA LYS A 111 11.20 -5.54 0.92
C LYS A 111 10.59 -5.67 2.32
N GLU A 112 11.40 -5.68 3.37
CA GLU A 112 10.95 -5.76 4.76
C GLU A 112 10.26 -4.45 5.17
N ARG A 113 10.91 -3.32 4.86
CA ARG A 113 10.34 -1.97 5.08
C ARG A 113 9.00 -1.80 4.37
N LYS A 114 8.93 -2.24 3.11
CA LYS A 114 7.69 -2.23 2.34
C LYS A 114 6.61 -3.10 3.00
N LEU A 115 6.94 -4.31 3.44
CA LEU A 115 5.99 -5.21 4.10
C LEU A 115 5.37 -4.58 5.35
N LEU A 116 6.14 -3.85 6.17
CA LEU A 116 5.61 -3.18 7.36
C LEU A 116 4.53 -2.14 7.02
N LEU A 117 4.78 -1.35 5.98
CA LEU A 117 3.79 -0.37 5.51
C LEU A 117 2.58 -1.08 4.89
N ASP A 118 2.80 -2.06 4.02
CA ASP A 118 1.75 -2.87 3.38
C ASP A 118 0.82 -3.47 4.44
N LEU A 119 1.39 -4.07 5.49
CA LEU A 119 0.65 -4.66 6.61
C LEU A 119 -0.15 -3.62 7.39
N SER A 120 0.44 -2.45 7.67
CA SER A 120 -0.25 -1.37 8.38
C SER A 120 -1.45 -0.85 7.59
N ILE A 121 -1.29 -0.71 6.26
CA ILE A 121 -2.37 -0.30 5.35
C ILE A 121 -3.45 -1.37 5.24
N ALA A 122 -3.07 -2.65 5.10
CA ALA A 122 -4.02 -3.76 5.00
C ALA A 122 -4.88 -3.90 6.27
N ARG A 123 -4.28 -3.74 7.45
CA ARG A 123 -5.01 -3.69 8.72
C ARG A 123 -5.99 -2.52 8.77
N SER A 124 -5.51 -1.32 8.42
CA SER A 124 -6.35 -0.14 8.38
C SER A 124 -7.55 -0.32 7.44
N ARG A 125 -7.35 -0.88 6.24
CA ARG A 125 -8.42 -1.20 5.29
C ARG A 125 -9.44 -2.18 5.88
N THR A 126 -8.98 -3.27 6.46
CA THR A 126 -9.88 -4.28 7.05
C THR A 126 -10.73 -3.67 8.15
N VAL A 127 -10.12 -2.90 9.04
CA VAL A 127 -10.84 -2.22 10.14
C VAL A 127 -11.83 -1.18 9.60
N TRP A 128 -11.49 -0.50 8.49
CA TRP A 128 -12.38 0.44 7.83
C TRP A 128 -13.65 -0.22 7.30
N GLU A 129 -13.53 -1.42 6.73
CA GLU A 129 -14.69 -2.20 6.24
C GLU A 129 -15.59 -2.70 7.38
N VAL A 130 -15.02 -2.99 8.56
CA VAL A 130 -15.77 -3.37 9.78
C VAL A 130 -16.32 -2.12 10.52
N GLN A 131 -16.38 -0.97 9.85
CA GLN A 131 -16.97 0.30 10.30
C GLN A 131 -16.31 1.01 11.49
N ASP A 132 -15.10 0.63 11.91
CA ASP A 132 -14.33 1.41 12.89
C ASP A 132 -13.36 2.38 12.20
N GLN A 133 -13.93 3.45 11.62
CA GLN A 133 -13.17 4.44 10.85
C GLN A 133 -12.10 5.15 11.68
N ASN A 134 -12.36 5.41 12.97
CA ASN A 134 -11.41 6.05 13.87
C ASN A 134 -10.17 5.16 14.11
N LEU A 135 -10.38 3.88 14.41
CA LEU A 135 -9.27 2.94 14.57
C LEU A 135 -8.50 2.77 13.25
N ALA A 136 -9.18 2.68 12.12
CA ALA A 136 -8.54 2.60 10.81
C ALA A 136 -7.64 3.81 10.53
N VAL A 137 -8.08 5.03 10.82
CA VAL A 137 -7.27 6.26 10.65
C VAL A 137 -6.11 6.31 11.63
N ASN A 138 -6.30 5.88 12.88
CA ASN A 138 -5.23 5.78 13.87
C ASN A 138 -4.12 4.82 13.41
N LEU A 139 -4.48 3.70 12.79
CA LEU A 139 -3.52 2.77 12.19
C LEU A 139 -2.73 3.41 11.04
N LEU A 140 -3.38 4.19 10.16
CA LEU A 140 -2.66 4.95 9.12
C LEU A 140 -1.71 5.98 9.72
N ASN A 141 -2.16 6.73 10.73
CA ASN A 141 -1.31 7.72 11.40
C ASN A 141 -0.07 7.08 12.00
N ARG A 142 -0.22 5.91 12.64
CA ARG A 142 0.90 5.15 13.18
C ARG A 142 1.86 4.67 12.08
N SER A 143 1.36 4.35 10.89
CA SER A 143 2.19 3.88 9.77
C SER A 143 3.16 4.95 9.22
N LYS A 144 2.97 6.22 9.56
CA LYS A 144 3.90 7.31 9.18
C LYS A 144 5.32 7.10 9.74
N SER A 145 5.47 6.35 10.84
CA SER A 145 6.78 6.04 11.42
C SER A 145 7.58 5.01 10.61
N VAL A 146 6.93 4.27 9.70
CA VAL A 146 7.54 3.21 8.88
C VAL A 146 7.61 3.60 7.39
N LEU A 147 7.72 4.90 7.08
CA LEU A 147 7.89 5.38 5.70
C LEU A 147 9.32 5.24 5.18
N PHE A 148 10.31 5.22 6.09
CA PHE A 148 11.74 5.01 5.81
C PHE A 148 12.33 5.94 4.74
N GLY A 149 11.82 7.17 4.61
CA GLY A 149 12.31 8.12 3.61
C GLY A 149 12.18 7.62 2.16
N CYS A 150 11.26 6.70 1.88
CA CYS A 150 11.07 6.13 0.56
C CYS A 150 9.87 6.78 -0.16
N ALA A 151 10.08 7.40 -1.31
CA ALA A 151 9.03 8.09 -2.06
C ALA A 151 7.85 7.17 -2.42
N ALA A 152 8.13 5.91 -2.74
CA ALA A 152 7.09 4.91 -3.02
C ALA A 152 6.16 4.66 -1.82
N ASN A 153 6.72 4.66 -0.60
CA ASN A 153 5.98 4.49 0.65
C ASN A 153 5.07 5.70 0.94
N TYR A 154 5.59 6.93 0.76
CA TYR A 154 4.77 8.13 0.87
C TYR A 154 3.59 8.10 -0.11
N LYS A 155 3.84 7.75 -1.38
CA LYS A 155 2.79 7.64 -2.40
C LYS A 155 1.72 6.62 -1.99
N GLN A 156 2.14 5.46 -1.51
CA GLN A 156 1.22 4.39 -1.13
C GLN A 156 0.33 4.79 0.04
N LEU A 157 0.91 5.38 1.09
CA LEU A 157 0.15 5.87 2.24
C LEU A 157 -0.78 7.02 1.86
N ALA A 158 -0.30 7.98 1.06
CA ALA A 158 -1.12 9.09 0.55
C ALA A 158 -2.32 8.58 -0.25
N ASN A 159 -2.11 7.58 -1.11
CA ASN A 159 -3.18 6.97 -1.89
C ASN A 159 -4.23 6.33 -0.99
N GLN A 160 -3.83 5.72 0.13
CA GLN A 160 -4.78 5.12 1.07
C GLN A 160 -5.65 6.17 1.78
N TYR A 161 -5.05 7.25 2.28
CA TYR A 161 -5.81 8.37 2.84
C TYR A 161 -6.80 8.96 1.83
N MET A 162 -6.38 9.12 0.58
CA MET A 162 -7.24 9.61 -0.49
C MET A 162 -8.39 8.64 -0.79
N ILE A 163 -8.17 7.32 -0.77
CA ILE A 163 -9.24 6.31 -0.92
C ILE A 163 -10.27 6.45 0.21
N PHE A 164 -9.84 6.49 1.47
CA PHE A 164 -10.74 6.70 2.60
C PHE A 164 -11.52 8.01 2.49
N GLY A 165 -10.84 9.12 2.17
CA GLY A 165 -11.50 10.41 1.96
C GLY A 165 -12.58 10.36 0.87
N LYS A 166 -12.33 9.67 -0.24
CA LYS A 166 -13.34 9.47 -1.29
C LYS A 166 -14.54 8.64 -0.82
N THR A 167 -14.30 7.56 -0.08
CA THR A 167 -15.37 6.72 0.47
C THR A 167 -16.24 7.51 1.44
N VAL A 168 -15.64 8.38 2.26
CA VAL A 168 -16.38 9.31 3.12
C VAL A 168 -17.23 10.27 2.28
N LEU A 169 -16.67 10.93 1.26
CA LEU A 169 -17.44 11.84 0.39
C LEU A 169 -18.61 11.16 -0.32
N SER A 170 -18.49 9.88 -0.70
CA SER A 170 -19.58 9.18 -1.41
C SER A 170 -20.84 8.97 -0.57
N LYS A 171 -20.76 9.13 0.76
CA LYS A 171 -21.92 9.01 1.67
C LYS A 171 -22.83 10.25 1.62
N ASN A 172 -22.38 11.36 1.02
CA ASN A 172 -23.14 12.59 0.74
C ASN A 172 -23.78 13.25 1.97
N GLU A 173 -23.20 13.06 3.16
CA GLU A 173 -23.60 13.76 4.39
C GLU A 173 -22.77 15.03 4.56
N THR A 174 -23.36 16.15 5.01
CA THR A 174 -22.62 17.41 5.19
C THR A 174 -21.50 17.31 6.24
N SER A 175 -21.67 16.49 7.27
CA SER A 175 -20.62 16.14 8.25
C SER A 175 -19.44 15.40 7.62
N SER A 176 -19.71 14.56 6.62
CA SER A 176 -18.70 13.73 5.93
C SER A 176 -17.70 14.58 5.14
N VAL A 177 -18.10 15.77 4.67
CA VAL A 177 -17.21 16.64 3.87
C VAL A 177 -16.00 17.12 4.69
N ASN A 178 -16.20 17.46 5.96
CA ASN A 178 -15.10 17.92 6.82
C ASN A 178 -14.13 16.78 7.16
N GLU A 179 -14.64 15.56 7.37
CA GLU A 179 -13.82 14.38 7.62
C GLU A 179 -13.03 13.97 6.36
N ALA A 180 -13.67 13.98 5.19
CA ALA A 180 -13.00 13.77 3.93
C ALA A 180 -11.90 14.80 3.68
N LEU A 181 -12.15 16.09 3.95
CA LEU A 181 -11.14 17.14 3.84
C LEU A 181 -9.93 16.87 4.73
N LYS A 182 -10.13 16.41 5.98
CA LYS A 182 -9.02 16.02 6.87
C LYS A 182 -8.18 14.91 6.25
N LEU A 183 -8.81 13.83 5.78
CA LEU A 183 -8.13 12.70 5.15
C LEU A 183 -7.38 13.11 3.87
N MET A 184 -7.98 13.97 3.05
CA MET A 184 -7.37 14.43 1.80
C MET A 184 -6.22 15.41 2.04
N ASN A 185 -6.28 16.25 3.07
CA ASN A 185 -5.15 17.09 3.46
C ASN A 185 -3.96 16.26 3.96
N GLU A 186 -4.21 15.18 4.71
CA GLU A 186 -3.17 14.21 5.09
C GLU A 186 -2.55 13.53 3.85
N ALA A 187 -3.37 13.15 2.86
CA ALA A 187 -2.88 12.63 1.59
C ALA A 187 -2.02 13.66 0.83
N LEU A 188 -2.41 14.93 0.84
CA LEU A 188 -1.69 16.02 0.17
C LEU A 188 -0.32 16.28 0.82
N ASP A 189 -0.27 16.39 2.14
CA ASP A 189 0.99 16.57 2.90
C ASP A 189 1.97 15.42 2.64
N LEU A 190 1.48 14.18 2.62
CA LEU A 190 2.31 13.01 2.28
C LEU A 190 2.83 13.06 0.84
N CYS A 191 2.03 13.52 -0.12
CA CYS A 191 2.49 13.71 -1.50
C CYS A 191 3.61 14.76 -1.56
N GLU A 192 3.48 15.87 -0.85
CA GLU A 192 4.50 16.93 -0.82
C GLU A 192 5.79 16.47 -0.14
N LYS A 193 5.69 15.75 0.97
CA LYS A 193 6.86 15.11 1.61
C LYS A 193 7.53 14.10 0.69
N GLY A 194 6.75 13.28 -0.02
CA GLY A 194 7.26 12.34 -1.02
C GLY A 194 7.97 13.03 -2.20
N LEU A 195 7.46 14.16 -2.67
CA LEU A 195 8.06 14.93 -3.77
C LEU A 195 9.40 15.59 -3.37
N ARG A 196 9.64 15.87 -2.09
CA ARG A 196 10.92 16.42 -1.61
C ARG A 196 12.07 15.40 -1.65
N ILE A 197 11.76 14.11 -1.66
CA ILE A 197 12.74 13.02 -1.55
C ILE A 197 12.86 12.18 -2.81
N VAL A 198 11.87 12.23 -3.70
CA VAL A 198 11.85 11.43 -4.93
C VAL A 198 12.98 11.86 -5.87
N LYS A 199 13.69 10.87 -6.42
CA LYS A 199 14.80 11.11 -7.36
C LYS A 199 14.51 10.63 -8.77
N ARG A 200 13.65 9.61 -8.92
CA ARG A 200 13.33 9.00 -10.20
C ARG A 200 12.14 9.70 -10.84
N GLU A 201 12.32 10.15 -12.07
CA GLU A 201 11.30 10.87 -12.83
C GLU A 201 9.96 10.12 -12.90
N SER A 202 9.98 8.82 -13.16
CA SER A 202 8.75 8.00 -13.24
C SER A 202 7.99 7.93 -11.90
N GLU A 203 8.69 7.98 -10.77
CA GLU A 203 8.08 8.05 -9.44
C GLU A 203 7.58 9.46 -9.14
N THR A 204 8.31 10.50 -9.59
CA THR A 204 7.90 11.91 -9.51
C THR A 204 6.58 12.14 -10.23
N LEU A 205 6.44 11.65 -11.46
CA LEU A 205 5.21 11.77 -12.25
C LEU A 205 4.02 11.12 -11.53
N ARG A 206 4.19 9.91 -10.99
CA ARG A 206 3.13 9.20 -10.25
C ARG A 206 2.72 9.93 -8.97
N LEU A 207 3.67 10.57 -8.28
CA LEU A 207 3.40 11.39 -7.10
C LEU A 207 2.72 12.72 -7.46
N LYS A 208 3.16 13.40 -8.53
CA LYS A 208 2.52 14.61 -9.08
C LYS A 208 1.07 14.29 -9.49
N GLU A 209 0.83 13.19 -10.19
CA GLU A 209 -0.51 12.75 -10.59
C GLU A 209 -1.43 12.55 -9.37
N LEU A 210 -0.94 11.82 -8.35
CA LEU A 210 -1.68 11.61 -7.11
C LEU A 210 -1.97 12.94 -6.41
N ARG A 211 -0.97 13.83 -6.30
CA ARG A 211 -1.13 15.18 -5.73
C ARG A 211 -2.21 15.97 -6.44
N SER A 212 -2.18 16.03 -7.77
CA SER A 212 -3.19 16.73 -8.57
C SER A 212 -4.58 16.11 -8.40
N ARG A 213 -4.67 14.78 -8.33
CA ARG A 213 -5.95 14.10 -8.09
C ARG A 213 -6.51 14.42 -6.71
N THR A 214 -5.68 14.40 -5.66
CA THR A 214 -6.08 14.80 -4.30
C THR A 214 -6.55 16.25 -4.26
N LEU A 215 -5.83 17.18 -4.88
CA LEU A 215 -6.22 18.60 -4.95
C LEU A 215 -7.58 18.82 -5.63
N ARG A 216 -7.90 18.04 -6.67
CA ARG A 216 -9.23 18.11 -7.32
C ARG A 216 -10.35 17.68 -6.38
N PHE A 217 -10.14 16.64 -5.56
CA PHE A 217 -11.14 16.22 -4.57
C PHE A 217 -11.26 17.21 -3.40
N ILE A 218 -10.17 17.82 -2.97
CA ILE A 218 -10.20 18.93 -1.99
C ILE A 218 -11.01 20.11 -2.54
N ALA A 219 -10.75 20.51 -3.79
CA ALA A 219 -11.51 21.57 -4.45
C ALA A 219 -13.01 21.22 -4.56
N ALA A 220 -13.35 19.98 -4.93
CA ALA A 220 -14.73 19.52 -4.97
C ALA A 220 -15.40 19.55 -3.58
N SER A 221 -14.66 19.19 -2.53
CA SER A 221 -15.17 19.23 -1.15
C SER A 221 -15.42 20.67 -0.67
N HIS A 222 -14.53 21.62 -1.01
CA HIS A 222 -14.74 23.04 -0.74
C HIS A 222 -15.92 23.61 -1.54
N LEU A 223 -16.12 23.14 -2.78
CA LEU A 223 -17.26 23.54 -3.60
C LEU A 223 -18.60 23.09 -2.98
N GLN A 224 -18.66 21.88 -2.41
CA GLN A 224 -19.84 21.40 -1.68
C GLN A 224 -20.17 22.23 -0.42
N LYS A 225 -19.21 23.02 0.07
CA LYS A 225 -19.35 23.92 1.22
C LYS A 225 -19.52 25.39 0.82
N ASP A 226 -19.65 25.69 -0.48
CA ASP A 226 -19.66 27.05 -1.02
C ASP A 226 -18.42 27.89 -0.65
N GLU A 227 -17.28 27.24 -0.38
CA GLU A 227 -16.02 27.88 -0.01
C GLU A 227 -15.20 28.25 -1.27
N PHE A 228 -15.74 29.15 -2.10
CA PHE A 228 -15.19 29.46 -3.44
C PHE A 228 -13.73 29.95 -3.42
N GLU A 229 -13.32 30.71 -2.42
CA GLU A 229 -11.92 31.16 -2.28
C GLU A 229 -10.95 29.97 -2.13
N SER A 230 -11.34 28.95 -1.36
CA SER A 230 -10.55 27.73 -1.20
C SER A 230 -10.50 26.91 -2.48
N VAL A 231 -11.59 26.89 -3.26
CA VAL A 231 -11.62 26.29 -4.61
C VAL A 231 -10.63 27.00 -5.54
N LEU A 232 -10.66 28.34 -5.59
CA LEU A 232 -9.76 29.13 -6.44
C LEU A 232 -8.29 28.92 -6.08
N LYS A 233 -7.96 28.80 -4.78
CA LYS A 233 -6.61 28.42 -4.33
C LYS A 233 -6.17 27.06 -4.88
N CYS A 234 -7.04 26.04 -4.80
CA CYS A 234 -6.73 24.71 -5.35
C CYS A 234 -6.52 24.75 -6.87
N VAL A 235 -7.38 25.47 -7.59
CA VAL A 235 -7.27 25.63 -9.06
C VAL A 235 -5.98 26.35 -9.45
N ARG A 236 -5.56 27.37 -8.69
CA ARG A 236 -4.31 28.08 -8.93
C ARG A 236 -3.11 27.14 -8.83
N VAL A 237 -3.00 26.37 -7.74
CA VAL A 237 -1.92 25.39 -7.54
C VAL A 237 -1.93 24.33 -8.66
N LEU A 238 -3.10 23.87 -9.09
CA LEU A 238 -3.23 22.92 -10.20
C LEU A 238 -2.74 23.51 -11.55
N ARG A 239 -2.96 24.80 -11.79
CA ARG A 239 -2.51 25.49 -13.02
C ARG A 239 -1.00 25.73 -13.03
N GLU A 240 -0.45 26.16 -11.90
CA GLU A 240 1.00 26.40 -11.74
C GLU A 240 1.78 25.10 -11.99
N GLY A 241 1.35 23.98 -11.37
CA GLY A 241 1.99 22.68 -11.61
C GLY A 241 1.96 22.22 -13.08
N ALA A 242 0.87 22.52 -13.80
CA ALA A 242 0.77 22.18 -15.23
C ALA A 242 1.67 23.05 -16.13
N GLN A 243 2.08 24.24 -15.68
CA GLN A 243 3.03 25.08 -16.40
C GLN A 243 4.47 24.61 -16.18
N ASP A 244 4.80 24.16 -14.97
CA ASP A 244 6.11 23.60 -14.65
C ASP A 244 6.37 22.31 -15.44
N ASP A 245 5.38 21.41 -15.53
CA ASP A 245 5.49 20.18 -16.34
C ASP A 245 5.74 20.48 -17.84
N LYS A 246 5.20 21.58 -18.37
CA LYS A 246 5.46 22.01 -19.76
C LYS A 246 6.88 22.57 -19.95
N LYS A 247 7.43 23.25 -18.94
CA LYS A 247 8.80 23.76 -18.97
C LYS A 247 9.80 22.62 -18.87
N ASP A 248 9.57 21.67 -17.97
CA ASP A 248 10.41 20.48 -17.82
C ASP A 248 10.48 19.71 -19.16
N ASN A 249 9.32 19.45 -19.79
CA ASN A 249 9.27 18.77 -21.09
C ASN A 249 9.97 19.56 -22.21
N ASN A 250 9.84 20.89 -22.24
CA ASN A 250 10.49 21.72 -23.26
C ASN A 250 12.02 21.82 -23.09
N ILE A 251 12.54 21.72 -21.87
CA ILE A 251 13.99 21.68 -21.61
C ILE A 251 14.59 20.38 -22.17
N PHE A 252 13.90 19.24 -22.01
CA PHE A 252 14.36 17.96 -22.58
C PHE A 252 14.36 17.93 -24.12
N PHE A 253 13.50 18.71 -24.79
CA PHE A 253 13.53 18.81 -26.25
C PHE A 253 14.63 19.73 -26.79
N LEU A 254 15.17 20.65 -25.97
CA LEU A 254 16.24 21.56 -26.37
C LEU A 254 17.65 20.97 -26.18
N ASP A 255 17.80 19.85 -25.47
CA ASP A 255 19.11 19.23 -25.17
C ASP A 255 19.53 18.12 -26.17
N ASN A 256 18.74 17.88 -27.23
CA ASN A 256 19.07 16.93 -28.32
C ASN A 256 19.34 17.64 -29.67
N GLY A 257 19.79 18.88 -29.63
CA GLY A 257 19.75 19.79 -30.78
C GLY A 257 21.04 20.51 -31.14
N SER A 258 22.23 19.91 -30.99
CA SER A 258 23.42 20.45 -31.66
C SER A 258 24.54 19.43 -31.79
N GLU A 259 24.61 18.78 -32.96
CA GLU A 259 25.85 18.62 -33.77
C GLU A 259 25.59 17.68 -34.95
N ASN A 260 25.19 18.25 -36.09
CA ASN A 260 25.98 18.17 -37.32
C ASN A 260 25.29 18.94 -38.43
N LYS A 261 25.85 20.11 -38.73
CA LYS A 261 25.65 20.78 -40.01
C LYS A 261 26.48 20.01 -41.03
N ASN A 262 25.83 19.40 -42.00
CA ASN A 262 26.40 19.26 -43.34
C ASN A 262 25.29 19.49 -44.36
N VAL A 263 25.28 20.71 -44.89
CA VAL A 263 24.57 21.10 -46.10
C VAL A 263 25.50 20.83 -47.27
N ILE A 264 25.29 19.71 -47.96
CA ILE A 264 25.61 19.43 -49.37
C ILE A 264 24.55 18.38 -49.74
N GLY A 265 23.54 18.56 -50.59
CA GLY A 265 23.47 19.20 -51.90
C GLY A 265 22.75 18.19 -52.84
N LEU A 266 22.02 18.72 -53.83
CA LEU A 266 21.47 18.05 -55.03
C LEU A 266 20.04 17.46 -54.97
N ILE A 267 19.08 18.31 -55.34
CA ILE A 267 18.24 18.21 -56.55
C ILE A 267 18.18 16.81 -57.21
N SER A 268 17.11 16.06 -56.94
CA SER A 268 16.07 15.58 -57.88
C SER A 268 15.13 14.62 -57.16
#